data_AF-A0AAP3ANA3-F1
#
_entry.id   AF-A0AAP3ANA3-F1
#
_cell.length_a   1.000
_cell.length_b   1.000
_cell.length_c   1.000
_cell.angle_alpha   90.00
_cell.angle_beta   90.00
_cell.angle_gamma   90.00
#
_symmetry.space_group_name_H-M   'P 1'
#
loop_
_entity.id
_entity.type
_entity.pdbx_description
1 polymer ?
#
loop_
_entity_poly.entity_id
_entity_poly.type
_entity_poly.pdbx_seq_one_letter_code
_entity_poly.pdbx_strand_id
1 'polypeptide(L)'
;MKNLLKLITVFAISISALTFAKESNNEPKNGIEVTLKERNGKKSIVTEEEYNAASEFTKRMINQIDGAVAALEVLKDNPDNADLEAIVTISKNKNDKFRNAILISKPESSKPLEVQHGFCTVCGVRSAYKCLSKINADNSLGDEFDVHVKRQGDGCVKVYW
;
A
#
# COMPACT_ATOMS: atom_id res chain seq x y z
N MET A 1 -54.20 29.96 23.87
CA MET A 1 -53.03 29.04 23.91
C MET A 1 -51.98 29.69 24.79
N LYS A 2 -51.91 29.29 26.08
CA LYS A 2 -50.80 28.53 26.70
C LYS A 2 -49.45 29.26 26.56
N ASN A 3 -48.99 29.94 27.63
CA ASN A 3 -47.94 29.48 28.57
C ASN A 3 -46.51 29.72 28.01
N LEU A 4 -45.47 30.12 28.72
CA LEU A 4 -45.19 30.40 30.14
C LEU A 4 -43.72 30.92 30.18
N LEU A 5 -43.40 31.74 31.19
CA LEU A 5 -42.05 32.08 31.63
C LEU A 5 -41.09 30.87 31.74
N LYS A 6 -39.78 31.12 31.61
CA LYS A 6 -38.70 30.74 32.56
C LYS A 6 -37.33 31.22 32.02
N LEU A 7 -36.65 32.18 32.65
CA LEU A 7 -35.75 32.08 33.83
C LEU A 7 -34.41 31.35 33.54
N ILE A 8 -33.27 32.08 33.59
CA ILE A 8 -32.21 32.01 34.65
C ILE A 8 -31.21 30.85 34.40
N THR A 9 -29.87 30.97 34.38
CA THR A 9 -28.95 31.49 35.41
C THR A 9 -27.51 31.52 34.87
N VAL A 10 -26.70 32.42 35.44
CA VAL A 10 -25.23 32.44 35.45
C VAL A 10 -24.65 31.25 36.22
N PHE A 11 -23.51 30.72 35.79
CA PHE A 11 -22.53 30.11 36.69
C PHE A 11 -21.12 30.54 36.27
N ALA A 12 -20.53 31.44 37.06
CA ALA A 12 -19.09 31.64 37.12
C ALA A 12 -18.53 30.70 38.20
N ILE A 13 -17.52 29.91 37.85
CA ILE A 13 -16.57 29.37 38.83
C ILE A 13 -15.17 29.61 38.26
N SER A 14 -14.53 30.62 38.82
CA SER A 14 -13.10 30.89 38.72
C SER A 14 -12.32 30.13 39.81
N ILE A 15 -10.99 30.05 39.63
CA ILE A 15 -9.93 29.67 40.60
C ILE A 15 -9.64 28.14 40.55
N SER A 16 -8.43 27.62 40.31
CA SER A 16 -7.07 28.12 40.52
C SER A 16 -6.02 27.17 39.90
N ALA A 17 -4.80 27.71 39.77
CA ALA A 17 -3.50 27.05 39.82
C ALA A 17 -2.93 26.48 38.51
N LEU A 18 -2.06 27.29 37.91
CA LEU A 18 -0.86 26.81 37.22
C LEU A 18 -0.11 25.83 38.12
N THR A 19 0.04 24.59 37.66
CA THR A 19 1.20 23.76 37.99
C THR A 19 1.89 23.41 36.69
N PHE A 20 3.15 23.86 36.59
CA PHE A 20 4.10 23.46 35.56
C PHE A 20 4.28 21.94 35.63
N ALA A 21 3.55 21.20 34.79
CA ALA A 21 3.84 19.81 34.51
C ALA A 21 4.93 19.77 33.44
N LYS A 22 6.15 19.51 33.93
CA LYS A 22 7.35 19.02 33.24
C LYS A 22 7.06 18.47 31.83
N GLU A 23 7.72 19.07 30.85
CA GLU A 23 7.76 18.65 29.45
C GLU A 23 8.17 17.16 29.40
N SER A 24 7.18 16.29 29.25
CA SER A 24 7.39 14.88 29.00
C SER A 24 7.62 14.74 27.50
N ASN A 25 8.87 14.45 27.13
CA ASN A 25 9.28 13.96 25.81
C ASN A 25 8.57 12.65 25.47
N ASN A 26 7.27 12.72 25.19
CA ASN A 26 6.55 11.66 24.53
C ASN A 26 6.35 12.10 23.09
N GLU A 27 7.35 11.78 22.28
CA GLU A 27 7.14 11.55 20.85
C GLU A 27 5.84 10.75 20.69
N PRO A 28 4.86 11.21 19.91
CA PRO A 28 3.60 10.49 19.79
C PRO A 28 3.89 9.12 19.17
N LYS A 29 3.75 8.06 19.98
CA LYS A 29 3.77 6.64 19.57
C LYS A 29 2.55 6.26 18.70
N ASN A 30 2.18 7.13 17.76
CA ASN A 30 1.26 6.80 16.69
C ASN A 30 2.06 6.82 15.37
N GLY A 31 3.13 6.04 15.33
CA GLY A 31 3.51 5.44 14.06
C GLY A 31 2.35 4.53 13.70
N ILE A 32 1.52 4.93 12.73
CA ILE A 32 0.57 4.01 12.11
C ILE A 32 1.46 2.87 11.60
N GLU A 33 1.42 1.72 12.25
CA GLU A 33 2.14 0.55 11.77
C GLU A 33 1.53 0.23 10.40
N VAL A 34 2.30 0.51 9.35
CA VAL A 34 1.85 0.41 7.96
C VAL A 34 1.90 -1.07 7.58
N THR A 35 0.91 -1.84 8.03
CA THR A 35 0.80 -3.27 7.74
C THR A 35 -0.18 -3.49 6.60
N LEU A 36 0.33 -4.03 5.49
CA LEU A 36 -0.50 -4.58 4.42
C LEU A 36 -1.60 -5.48 5.01
N LYS A 37 -2.82 -5.39 4.47
CA LYS A 37 -3.95 -6.14 5.00
C LYS A 37 -3.70 -7.64 4.92
N GLU A 38 -4.10 -8.37 5.96
CA GLU A 38 -4.05 -9.83 5.92
C GLU A 38 -5.20 -10.38 5.06
N ARG A 39 -4.87 -11.32 4.18
CA ARG A 39 -5.79 -12.15 3.40
C ARG A 39 -5.37 -13.60 3.59
N ASN A 40 -6.23 -14.43 4.18
CA ASN A 40 -5.93 -15.83 4.51
C ASN A 40 -4.61 -16.01 5.31
N GLY A 41 -4.33 -15.12 6.27
CA GLY A 41 -3.12 -15.15 7.09
C GLY A 41 -1.84 -14.74 6.35
N LYS A 42 -1.95 -14.11 5.18
CA LYS A 42 -0.82 -13.58 4.40
C LYS A 42 -1.01 -12.08 4.17
N LYS A 43 0.08 -11.31 4.22
CA LYS A 43 0.06 -9.89 3.82
C LYS A 43 -0.32 -9.79 2.33
N SER A 44 -1.29 -8.93 2.04
CA SER A 44 -1.89 -8.75 0.71
C SER A 44 -2.04 -7.26 0.41
N ILE A 45 -1.81 -6.90 -0.86
CA ILE A 45 -1.97 -5.53 -1.34
C ILE A 45 -3.44 -5.13 -1.57
N VAL A 46 -4.38 -6.07 -1.48
CA VAL A 46 -5.83 -5.87 -1.60
C VAL A 46 -6.60 -6.55 -0.46
N THR A 47 -7.87 -6.18 -0.27
CA THR A 47 -8.77 -6.89 0.66
C THR A 47 -9.27 -8.22 0.09
N GLU A 48 -9.85 -9.05 0.95
CA GLU A 48 -10.49 -10.30 0.52
C GLU A 48 -11.72 -10.03 -0.38
N GLU A 49 -12.54 -9.04 -0.04
CA GLU A 49 -13.71 -8.66 -0.85
C GLU A 49 -13.30 -8.19 -2.24
N GLU A 50 -12.26 -7.36 -2.33
CA GLU A 50 -11.71 -6.90 -3.62
C GLU A 50 -11.13 -8.05 -4.43
N TYR A 51 -10.39 -8.96 -3.77
CA TYR A 51 -9.85 -10.15 -4.43
C TYR A 51 -10.97 -11.05 -4.99
N ASN A 52 -12.04 -11.25 -4.21
CA ASN A 52 -13.16 -12.10 -4.62
C ASN A 52 -13.97 -11.47 -5.77
N ALA A 53 -14.08 -10.14 -5.79
CA ALA A 53 -14.73 -9.39 -6.88
C ALA A 53 -13.85 -9.24 -8.15
N ALA A 54 -12.55 -9.53 -8.04
CA ALA A 54 -11.60 -9.35 -9.13
C ALA A 54 -11.78 -10.37 -10.27
N SER A 55 -11.41 -9.96 -11.49
CA SER A 55 -11.28 -10.89 -12.62
C SER A 55 -10.16 -11.92 -12.38
N GLU A 56 -10.19 -13.06 -13.07
CA GLU A 56 -9.13 -14.07 -12.96
C GLU A 56 -7.74 -13.54 -13.37
N PHE A 57 -7.71 -12.64 -14.35
CA PHE A 57 -6.48 -11.92 -14.71
C PHE A 57 -5.97 -11.07 -13.54
N THR A 58 -6.86 -10.27 -12.94
CA THR A 58 -6.52 -9.39 -11.82
C THR A 58 -6.10 -10.18 -10.58
N LYS A 59 -6.77 -11.29 -10.26
CA LYS A 59 -6.37 -12.19 -9.16
C LYS A 59 -4.96 -12.75 -9.35
N ARG A 60 -4.62 -13.17 -10.58
CA ARG A 60 -3.26 -13.64 -10.89
C ARG A 60 -2.22 -12.55 -10.63
N MET A 61 -2.47 -11.36 -11.16
CA MET A 61 -1.58 -10.20 -10.95
C MET A 61 -1.43 -9.86 -9.47
N ILE A 62 -2.53 -9.84 -8.70
CA ILE A 62 -2.50 -9.64 -7.24
C ILE A 62 -1.59 -10.68 -6.58
N ASN A 63 -1.77 -11.97 -6.87
CA ASN A 63 -0.99 -13.04 -6.24
C ASN A 63 0.51 -12.93 -6.56
N GLN A 64 0.87 -12.49 -7.76
CA GLN A 64 2.27 -12.30 -8.15
C GLN A 64 2.90 -11.09 -7.45
N ILE A 65 2.18 -9.97 -7.33
CA ILE A 65 2.66 -8.79 -6.60
C ILE A 65 2.74 -9.10 -5.10
N ASP A 66 1.75 -9.79 -4.51
CA ASP A 66 1.81 -10.26 -3.11
C ASP A 66 3.06 -11.13 -2.88
N GLY A 67 3.38 -12.03 -3.82
CA GLY A 67 4.59 -12.85 -3.78
C GLY A 67 5.87 -12.02 -3.86
N ALA A 68 5.93 -11.01 -4.73
CA ALA A 68 7.05 -10.09 -4.86
C ALA A 68 7.27 -9.28 -3.58
N VAL A 69 6.20 -8.77 -3.00
CA VAL A 69 6.24 -8.05 -1.72
C VAL A 69 6.74 -8.95 -0.59
N ALA A 70 6.24 -10.19 -0.50
CA ALA A 70 6.68 -11.15 0.50
C ALA A 70 8.18 -11.48 0.36
N ALA A 71 8.68 -11.63 -0.87
CA ALA A 71 10.09 -11.89 -1.11
C ALA A 71 10.98 -10.69 -0.71
N LEU A 72 10.57 -9.47 -1.05
CA LEU A 72 11.25 -8.25 -0.59
C LEU A 72 11.17 -8.08 0.94
N GLU A 73 10.10 -8.55 1.58
CA GLU A 73 9.97 -8.53 3.05
C GLU A 73 10.98 -9.45 3.72
N VAL A 74 11.22 -10.65 3.18
CA VAL A 74 12.20 -11.60 3.71
C VAL A 74 13.64 -11.08 3.56
N LEU A 75 13.91 -10.33 2.50
CA LEU A 75 15.27 -9.86 2.19
C LEU A 75 15.66 -8.55 2.88
N LYS A 76 14.69 -7.85 3.50
CA LYS A 76 14.83 -6.46 3.97
C LYS A 76 15.85 -6.24 5.08
N ASP A 77 16.09 -7.26 5.90
CA ASP A 77 16.90 -7.13 7.12
C ASP A 77 18.40 -7.17 6.80
N ASN A 78 18.78 -7.57 5.58
CA ASN A 78 20.14 -7.44 5.08
C ASN A 78 20.34 -6.02 4.48
N PRO A 79 21.27 -5.21 5.01
CA PRO A 79 21.54 -3.86 4.50
C PRO A 79 21.98 -3.84 3.03
N ASP A 80 22.62 -4.90 2.52
CA ASP A 80 23.03 -5.00 1.11
C ASP A 80 21.82 -5.08 0.15
N ASN A 81 20.63 -5.36 0.69
CA ASN A 81 19.38 -5.53 -0.03
C ASN A 81 18.44 -4.32 0.09
N ALA A 82 18.87 -3.24 0.74
CA ALA A 82 18.01 -2.07 1.02
C ALA A 82 17.45 -1.40 -0.25
N ASP A 83 18.13 -1.57 -1.39
CA ASP A 83 17.78 -1.00 -2.69
C ASP A 83 17.12 -2.00 -3.64
N LEU A 84 16.83 -3.25 -3.21
CA LEU A 84 16.22 -4.25 -4.08
C LEU A 84 14.81 -3.86 -4.55
N GLU A 85 14.54 -4.29 -5.77
CA GLU A 85 13.27 -4.16 -6.47
C GLU A 85 12.87 -5.51 -7.05
N ALA A 86 11.57 -5.78 -7.07
CA ALA A 86 11.03 -6.95 -7.73
C ALA A 86 10.34 -6.55 -9.03
N ILE A 87 10.73 -7.19 -10.12
CA ILE A 87 10.15 -7.05 -11.46
C ILE A 87 9.25 -8.26 -11.67
N VAL A 88 7.97 -8.02 -11.88
CA VAL A 88 6.95 -9.04 -12.04
C VAL A 88 6.47 -9.01 -13.48
N THR A 89 6.83 -10.02 -14.26
CA THR A 89 6.39 -10.11 -15.65
C THR A 89 4.98 -10.66 -15.72
N ILE A 90 4.07 -9.90 -16.34
CA ILE A 90 2.65 -10.22 -16.46
C ILE A 90 2.31 -10.45 -17.94
N SER A 91 1.71 -11.60 -18.23
CA SER A 91 1.08 -11.87 -19.54
C SER A 91 -0.44 -11.87 -19.43
N LYS A 92 -1.14 -11.16 -20.32
CA LYS A 92 -2.61 -11.22 -20.49
C LYS A 92 -3.04 -12.58 -21.05
N ASN A 93 -2.22 -13.21 -21.90
CA ASN A 93 -2.50 -14.50 -22.51
C ASN A 93 -2.33 -15.63 -21.50
N LYS A 94 -3.44 -16.27 -21.07
CA LYS A 94 -3.47 -17.39 -20.11
C LYS A 94 -2.74 -18.69 -20.53
N ASN A 95 -2.09 -18.76 -21.70
CA ASN A 95 -1.33 -19.92 -22.18
C ASN A 95 0.21 -19.71 -22.28
N ASP A 96 0.72 -18.49 -22.12
CA ASP A 96 2.16 -18.20 -22.05
C ASP A 96 2.91 -18.95 -20.90
N LYS A 97 4.04 -19.60 -21.20
CA LYS A 97 4.79 -20.37 -20.21
C LYS A 97 5.61 -19.49 -19.26
N PHE A 98 5.94 -18.26 -19.63
CA PHE A 98 6.86 -17.40 -18.86
C PHE A 98 6.18 -16.29 -18.04
N ARG A 99 4.85 -16.19 -18.08
CA ARG A 99 3.98 -15.22 -17.37
C ARG A 99 4.17 -15.00 -15.85
N ASN A 100 5.00 -15.80 -15.17
CA ASN A 100 5.06 -15.94 -13.70
C ASN A 100 6.46 -15.66 -13.15
N ALA A 101 7.25 -14.84 -13.83
CA ALA A 101 8.56 -14.48 -13.35
C ALA A 101 8.47 -13.36 -12.30
N ILE A 102 9.13 -13.57 -11.17
CA ILE A 102 9.46 -12.51 -10.22
C ILE A 102 10.98 -12.45 -10.19
N LEU A 103 11.55 -11.39 -10.75
CA LEU A 103 12.98 -11.13 -10.73
C LEU A 103 13.28 -10.11 -9.64
N ILE A 104 14.11 -10.49 -8.67
CA ILE A 104 14.57 -9.57 -7.63
C ILE A 104 15.97 -9.12 -7.99
N SER A 105 16.16 -7.81 -8.13
CA SER A 105 17.42 -7.24 -8.58
C SER A 105 17.62 -5.85 -7.99
N LYS A 106 18.86 -5.36 -8.04
CA LYS A 106 19.13 -3.95 -7.80
C LYS A 106 18.67 -3.15 -9.02
N PRO A 107 18.14 -1.93 -8.83
CA PRO A 107 17.77 -1.08 -9.95
C PRO A 107 19.03 -0.78 -10.78
N GLU A 108 19.05 -1.23 -12.03
CA GLU A 108 20.12 -0.91 -12.96
C GLU A 108 20.11 0.60 -13.24
N SER A 109 21.25 1.27 -13.03
CA SER A 109 21.42 2.70 -13.30
C SER A 109 21.33 3.07 -14.79
N SER A 110 21.32 2.09 -15.68
CA SER A 110 21.39 2.24 -17.13
C SER A 110 20.20 1.65 -17.88
N LYS A 111 19.08 1.32 -17.22
CA LYS A 111 17.89 0.87 -17.94
C LYS A 111 17.50 1.91 -18.98
N PRO A 112 17.14 1.52 -20.21
CA PRO A 112 16.29 2.38 -21.03
C PRO A 112 15.12 2.80 -20.13
N LEU A 113 14.72 4.07 -20.19
CA LEU A 113 13.50 4.51 -19.51
C LEU A 113 12.35 3.66 -20.08
N GLU A 114 12.01 2.54 -19.43
CA GLU A 114 10.72 1.91 -19.61
C GLU A 114 9.71 3.03 -19.42
N VAL A 115 8.86 3.23 -20.43
CA VAL A 115 7.86 4.28 -20.39
C VAL A 115 6.96 3.94 -19.23
N GLN A 116 7.06 4.71 -18.14
CA GLN A 116 6.23 4.47 -16.98
C GLN A 116 4.80 4.92 -17.31
N HIS A 117 3.91 3.96 -17.54
CA HIS A 117 2.49 4.20 -17.81
C HIS A 117 1.73 4.63 -16.56
N GLY A 118 2.16 4.15 -15.39
CA GLY A 118 1.50 4.48 -14.13
C GLY A 118 2.26 4.09 -12.88
N PHE A 119 1.73 4.54 -11.73
CA PHE A 119 2.11 4.00 -10.44
C PHE A 119 1.01 4.17 -9.40
N CYS A 120 1.16 3.42 -8.32
CA CYS A 120 0.47 3.65 -7.07
C CYS A 120 1.35 3.28 -5.88
N THR A 121 1.01 3.86 -4.74
CA THR A 121 1.60 3.53 -3.44
C THR A 121 0.54 2.85 -2.58
N VAL A 122 0.86 1.67 -2.10
CA VAL A 122 0.04 0.81 -1.25
C VAL A 122 0.59 0.92 0.17
N CYS A 123 -0.23 1.41 1.10
CA CYS A 123 0.15 1.66 2.49
C CYS A 123 -0.93 1.15 3.43
N GLY A 124 -0.60 0.21 4.32
CA GLY A 124 -1.49 -0.18 5.41
C GLY A 124 -2.86 -0.64 4.91
N VAL A 125 -3.91 0.13 5.26
CA VAL A 125 -5.30 -0.13 4.88
C VAL A 125 -5.67 0.28 3.44
N ARG A 126 -4.80 1.01 2.72
CA ARG A 126 -5.07 1.45 1.34
C ARG A 126 -4.73 0.33 0.37
N SER A 127 -5.76 -0.13 -0.34
CA SER A 127 -5.66 -1.20 -1.34
C SER A 127 -5.07 -0.75 -2.67
N ALA A 128 -4.34 -1.65 -3.32
CA ALA A 128 -3.88 -1.54 -4.70
C ALA A 128 -4.99 -1.76 -5.74
N TYR A 129 -6.19 -2.22 -5.36
CA TYR A 129 -7.18 -2.73 -6.30
C TYR A 129 -7.57 -1.71 -7.40
N LYS A 130 -7.81 -0.45 -7.02
CA LYS A 130 -8.10 0.64 -7.97
C LYS A 130 -6.92 0.97 -8.90
N CYS A 131 -5.71 0.67 -8.48
CA CYS A 131 -4.51 0.85 -9.29
C CYS A 131 -4.36 -0.30 -10.30
N LEU A 132 -4.53 -1.53 -9.83
CA LEU A 132 -4.51 -2.74 -10.66
C LEU A 132 -5.60 -2.75 -11.74
N SER A 133 -6.76 -2.13 -11.47
CA SER A 133 -7.81 -1.99 -12.48
C SER A 133 -7.39 -1.06 -13.64
N LYS A 134 -6.49 -0.11 -13.41
CA LYS A 134 -5.94 0.75 -14.48
C LYS A 134 -5.02 -0.04 -15.41
N ILE A 135 -4.18 -0.91 -14.86
CA ILE A 135 -3.33 -1.82 -15.65
C ILE A 135 -4.19 -2.66 -16.60
N ASN A 136 -5.28 -3.24 -16.08
CA ASN A 136 -6.18 -4.05 -16.87
C ASN A 136 -6.89 -3.26 -17.99
N ALA A 137 -7.12 -1.96 -17.78
CA ALA A 137 -7.73 -1.06 -18.76
C ALA A 137 -6.72 -0.45 -19.75
N ASP A 138 -5.42 -0.63 -19.52
CA ASP A 138 -4.38 -0.04 -20.35
C ASP A 138 -4.03 -0.97 -21.53
N ASN A 139 -4.55 -0.60 -22.70
CA ASN A 139 -4.30 -1.31 -23.95
C ASN A 139 -2.90 -1.03 -24.52
N SER A 140 -2.22 0.02 -24.06
CA SER A 140 -0.89 0.39 -24.58
C SER A 140 0.23 -0.51 -24.06
N LEU A 141 -0.03 -1.27 -22.98
CA LEU A 141 0.91 -2.25 -22.41
C LEU A 141 1.11 -3.51 -23.26
N GLY A 142 0.33 -3.69 -24.32
CA GLY A 142 0.35 -4.93 -25.09
C GLY A 142 -0.15 -6.14 -24.28
N ASP A 143 0.30 -7.33 -24.69
CA ASP A 143 -0.07 -8.62 -24.09
C ASP A 143 0.89 -9.08 -22.98
N GLU A 144 2.12 -8.55 -22.96
CA GLU A 144 3.16 -8.86 -21.97
C GLU A 144 3.79 -7.55 -21.51
N PHE A 145 3.84 -7.35 -20.20
CA PHE A 145 4.37 -6.14 -19.59
C PHE A 145 4.94 -6.44 -18.21
N ASP A 146 5.84 -5.58 -17.74
CA ASP A 146 6.45 -5.73 -16.43
C ASP A 146 5.78 -4.79 -15.41
N VAL A 147 5.60 -5.32 -14.20
CA VAL A 147 5.17 -4.56 -13.04
C VAL A 147 6.31 -4.55 -12.03
N HIS A 148 6.75 -3.36 -11.71
CA HIS A 148 7.85 -3.13 -10.78
C HIS A 148 7.29 -2.86 -9.39
N VAL A 149 7.88 -3.52 -8.40
CA VAL A 149 7.45 -3.51 -7.01
C VAL A 149 8.63 -3.10 -6.15
N LYS A 150 8.50 -1.96 -5.48
CA LYS A 150 9.55 -1.38 -4.66
C LYS A 150 9.05 -1.05 -3.26
N ARG A 151 9.81 -1.44 -2.25
CA ARG A 151 9.55 -1.02 -0.87
C ARG A 151 9.85 0.46 -0.67
N GLN A 152 9.03 1.11 0.13
CA GLN A 152 9.26 2.44 0.63
C GLN A 152 9.71 2.35 2.10
N GLY A 153 10.50 3.33 2.56
CA GLY A 153 11.07 3.36 3.91
C GLY A 153 10.02 3.51 5.03
N ASP A 154 8.78 3.83 4.68
CA ASP A 154 7.63 4.02 5.57
C ASP A 154 6.75 2.77 5.71
N GLY A 155 7.19 1.62 5.20
CA GLY A 155 6.41 0.37 5.20
C GLY A 155 5.39 0.26 4.07
N CYS A 156 5.33 1.25 3.17
CA CYS A 156 4.53 1.17 1.96
C CYS A 156 5.24 0.40 0.85
N VAL A 157 4.47 0.03 -0.18
CA VAL A 157 4.96 -0.56 -1.42
C VAL A 157 4.55 0.34 -2.58
N LYS A 158 5.50 0.69 -3.44
CA LYS A 158 5.23 1.34 -4.72
C LYS A 158 5.13 0.26 -5.79
N VAL A 159 4.04 0.29 -6.54
CA VAL A 159 3.80 -0.56 -7.72
C VAL A 159 3.74 0.36 -8.94
N TYR A 160 4.51 0.07 -9.97
CA TYR A 160 4.56 0.86 -11.20
C TYR A 160 4.77 -0.03 -12.42
N TRP A 161 4.33 0.47 -13.57
CA TRP A 161 4.32 -0.22 -14.87
C TRP A 161 4.29 0.85 -15.96
#